data_AF-A0A8D8RWX4-F1
#
_entry.id   AF-A0A8D8RWX4-F1
#
_cell.length_a   1.000
_cell.length_b   1.000
_cell.length_c   1.000
_cell.angle_alpha   90.00
_cell.angle_beta   90.00
_cell.angle_gamma   90.00
#
_symmetry.space_group_name_H-M   'P 1'
#
loop_
_entity.id
_entity.type
_entity.pdbx_description
1 polymer ?
#
loop_
_entity_poly.entity_id
_entity_poly.type
_entity_poly.pdbx_seq_one_letter_code
_entity_poly.pdbx_strand_id
1 'polypeptide(L)'
;MKNVLGTHMGHASVHIMCNLLSIDPDVQERHTISPLRGAMFCVAQAMWGAKEFPNVRYTLSSVLGYMKSALTCHHPHCDHTMVAMEAANCLHLLFLKLGPRLGYHVWTCVLEVIEALVCVVENKKSKPLDPSTLTLARDALVECLTDIENLMLNRQFHGPERQVFVLIET
;
A
#
# COMPACT_ATOMS: atom_id res chain seq x y z
N MET A 1 1.05 -15.89 11.04
CA MET A 1 0.68 -15.42 12.40
C MET A 1 -0.83 -15.57 12.64
N LYS A 2 -1.39 -16.80 12.62
CA LYS A 2 -2.86 -16.97 12.73
C LYS A 2 -3.39 -16.97 14.17
N ASN A 3 -2.54 -17.18 15.18
CA ASN A 3 -2.95 -17.47 16.57
C ASN A 3 -2.57 -16.40 17.61
N VAL A 4 -1.87 -15.32 17.23
CA VAL A 4 -1.42 -14.24 18.16
C VAL A 4 -2.29 -12.98 18.03
N LEU A 5 -3.06 -12.91 16.95
CA LEU A 5 -3.85 -11.78 16.53
C LEU A 5 -5.12 -11.66 17.41
N GLY A 6 -5.21 -10.59 18.21
CA GLY A 6 -6.27 -10.37 19.21
C GLY A 6 -5.78 -10.34 20.67
N THR A 7 -4.48 -10.55 20.89
CA THR A 7 -3.84 -10.46 22.22
C THR A 7 -3.04 -9.16 22.37
N HIS A 8 -2.56 -8.85 23.58
CA HIS A 8 -1.59 -7.76 23.80
C HIS A 8 -0.34 -7.91 22.89
N MET A 9 0.08 -9.15 22.61
CA MET A 9 1.15 -9.43 21.64
C MET A 9 0.74 -9.12 20.19
N GLY A 10 -0.55 -9.26 19.85
CA GLY A 10 -1.09 -8.86 18.54
C GLY A 10 -0.99 -7.36 18.32
N HIS A 11 -1.39 -6.55 19.31
CA HIS A 11 -1.23 -5.09 19.25
C HIS A 11 0.24 -4.65 19.16
N ALA A 12 1.12 -5.26 19.97
CA ALA A 12 2.55 -5.00 19.89
C ALA A 12 3.14 -5.40 18.52
N SER A 13 2.67 -6.50 17.93
CA SER A 13 3.10 -6.95 16.60
C SER A 13 2.71 -5.96 15.51
N VAL A 14 1.45 -5.46 15.51
CA VAL A 14 1.01 -4.43 14.56
C VAL A 14 1.82 -3.15 14.73
N HIS A 15 2.09 -2.72 15.97
CA HIS A 15 2.93 -1.56 16.24
C HIS A 15 4.35 -1.72 15.66
N ILE A 16 4.98 -2.87 15.87
CA ILE A 16 6.31 -3.18 15.31
C ILE A 16 6.29 -3.16 13.78
N MET A 17 5.24 -3.71 13.14
CA MET A 17 5.11 -3.70 11.69
C MET A 17 4.87 -2.30 11.13
N CYS A 18 4.03 -1.49 11.76
CA CYS A 18 3.86 -0.08 11.40
C CYS A 18 5.20 0.67 11.51
N ASN A 19 5.94 0.46 12.60
CA ASN A 19 7.26 1.08 12.78
C ASN A 19 8.25 0.63 11.71
N LEU A 20 8.18 -0.63 11.25
CA LEU A 20 9.02 -1.15 10.18
C LEU A 20 8.69 -0.51 8.82
N LEU A 21 7.42 -0.21 8.56
CA LEU A 21 6.98 0.48 7.34
C LEU A 21 7.24 1.99 7.39
N SER A 22 7.30 2.58 8.60
CA SER A 22 7.51 4.02 8.81
C SER A 22 8.97 4.43 8.86
N ILE A 23 9.92 3.51 8.66
CA ILE A 23 11.34 3.82 8.66
C ILE A 23 11.64 4.74 7.48
N ASP A 24 12.46 5.76 7.75
CA ASP A 24 12.88 6.70 6.73
C ASP A 24 13.49 5.94 5.52
N PRO A 25 12.97 6.17 4.30
CA PRO A 25 13.50 5.60 3.06
C PRO A 25 15.02 5.69 2.90
N ASP A 26 15.66 6.72 3.49
CA ASP A 26 17.10 6.96 3.42
C ASP A 26 17.89 6.17 4.48
N VAL A 27 17.25 5.74 5.57
CA VAL A 27 17.86 4.96 6.67
C VAL A 27 17.57 3.46 6.50
N GLN A 28 16.77 3.09 5.50
CA GLN A 28 16.27 1.73 5.25
C GLN A 28 17.33 0.75 4.69
N GLU A 29 18.63 1.05 4.83
CA GLU A 29 19.76 0.23 4.36
C GLU A 29 19.76 -1.22 4.88
N ARG A 30 19.10 -1.48 6.01
CA ARG A 30 19.13 -2.78 6.71
C ARG A 30 17.88 -3.64 6.54
N HIS A 31 16.83 -3.15 5.89
CA HIS A 31 15.58 -3.89 5.80
C HIS A 31 15.54 -4.73 4.53
N THR A 32 15.42 -6.05 4.72
CA THR A 32 15.18 -6.97 3.61
C THR A 32 13.75 -6.79 3.07
N ILE A 33 13.56 -7.07 1.78
CA ILE A 33 12.26 -6.96 1.07
C ILE A 33 11.18 -7.80 1.76
N SER A 34 11.55 -8.97 2.27
CA SER A 34 10.61 -9.93 2.86
C SER A 34 9.91 -9.42 4.14
N PRO A 35 10.61 -8.83 5.14
CA PRO A 35 9.99 -8.13 6.26
C PRO A 35 9.05 -6.99 5.87
N LEU A 36 9.43 -6.17 4.88
CA LEU A 36 8.61 -5.04 4.42
C LEU A 36 7.31 -5.54 3.80
N ARG A 37 7.41 -6.51 2.91
CA ARG A 37 6.24 -7.17 2.31
C ARG A 37 5.35 -7.81 3.38
N GLY A 38 5.95 -8.54 4.32
CA GLY A 38 5.21 -9.19 5.40
C GLY A 38 4.50 -8.20 6.32
N ALA A 39 5.15 -7.08 6.65
CA ALA A 39 4.57 -6.00 7.44
C ALA A 39 3.41 -5.32 6.69
N MET A 40 3.60 -5.02 5.39
CA MET A 40 2.57 -4.45 4.51
C MET A 40 1.28 -5.27 4.56
N PHE A 41 1.38 -6.57 4.24
CA PHE A 41 0.26 -7.50 4.26
C PHE A 41 -0.40 -7.57 5.64
N CYS A 42 0.38 -7.77 6.70
CA CYS A 42 -0.18 -7.97 8.03
C CYS A 42 -0.88 -6.71 8.57
N VAL A 43 -0.33 -5.52 8.31
CA VAL A 43 -0.94 -4.26 8.74
C VAL A 43 -2.23 -3.99 7.97
N ALA A 44 -2.24 -4.17 6.65
CA ALA A 44 -3.45 -4.03 5.85
C ALA A 44 -4.55 -5.00 6.31
N GLN A 45 -4.18 -6.26 6.54
CA GLN A 45 -5.12 -7.26 7.06
C GLN A 45 -5.63 -6.92 8.47
N ALA A 46 -4.82 -6.25 9.29
CA ALA A 46 -5.25 -5.84 10.61
C ALA A 46 -6.22 -4.65 10.61
N MET A 47 -6.09 -3.79 9.60
CA MET A 47 -6.82 -2.54 9.53
C MET A 47 -8.12 -2.66 8.73
N TRP A 48 -8.08 -3.35 7.58
CA TRP A 48 -9.24 -3.54 6.70
C TRP A 48 -9.32 -4.97 6.15
N GLY A 49 -8.60 -5.93 6.73
CA GLY A 49 -8.68 -7.34 6.33
C GLY A 49 -9.93 -8.06 6.79
N ALA A 50 -10.08 -9.34 6.43
CA ALA A 50 -11.25 -10.16 6.78
C ALA A 50 -11.51 -10.26 8.30
N LYS A 51 -10.48 -10.01 9.12
CA LYS A 51 -10.58 -9.94 10.58
C LYS A 51 -10.10 -8.57 11.03
N GLU A 52 -10.99 -7.59 11.01
CA GLU A 52 -10.72 -6.25 11.53
C GLU A 52 -10.47 -6.33 13.04
N PHE A 53 -9.41 -5.66 13.50
CA PHE A 53 -9.02 -5.69 14.90
C PHE A 53 -9.70 -4.52 15.61
N PRO A 54 -10.64 -4.77 16.53
CA PRO A 54 -11.14 -3.71 17.37
C PRO A 54 -9.96 -3.14 18.18
N ASN A 55 -9.79 -1.81 18.14
CA ASN A 55 -8.76 -1.04 18.88
C ASN A 55 -7.34 -0.97 18.29
N VAL A 56 -7.15 -1.09 16.97
CA VAL A 56 -5.89 -0.64 16.36
C VAL A 56 -5.79 0.88 16.50
N ARG A 57 -4.72 1.37 17.11
CA ARG A 57 -4.52 2.81 17.41
C ARG A 57 -4.16 3.66 16.19
N TYR A 58 -4.02 3.05 15.03
CA TYR A 58 -3.62 3.73 13.80
C TYR A 58 -4.84 4.11 12.98
N THR A 59 -4.75 5.24 12.26
CA THR A 59 -5.77 5.64 11.29
C THR A 59 -5.44 5.05 9.92
N LEU A 60 -6.44 4.94 9.03
CA LEU A 60 -6.22 4.56 7.64
C LEU A 60 -5.17 5.46 6.97
N SER A 61 -5.27 6.79 7.15
CA SER A 61 -4.31 7.75 6.61
C SER A 61 -2.88 7.51 7.10
N SER A 62 -2.68 7.22 8.39
CA SER A 62 -1.35 6.91 8.94
C SER A 62 -0.75 5.67 8.29
N VAL A 63 -1.54 4.60 8.15
CA VAL A 63 -1.09 3.36 7.54
C VAL A 63 -0.77 3.57 6.07
N LEU A 64 -1.62 4.25 5.31
CA LEU A 64 -1.36 4.60 3.91
C LEU A 64 -0.06 5.40 3.76
N GLY A 65 0.21 6.35 4.68
CA GLY A 65 1.49 7.05 4.74
C GLY A 65 2.69 6.11 4.92
N TYR A 66 2.59 5.12 5.80
CA TYR A 66 3.64 4.11 5.98
C TYR A 66 3.79 3.20 4.75
N MET A 67 2.70 2.84 4.07
CA MET A 67 2.75 2.09 2.81
C MET A 67 3.52 2.89 1.75
N LYS A 68 3.25 4.19 1.62
CA LYS A 68 3.97 5.10 0.73
C LYS A 68 5.47 5.13 1.06
N SER A 69 5.83 5.32 2.32
CA SER A 69 7.24 5.32 2.77
C SER A 69 7.96 4.03 2.34
N ALA A 70 7.34 2.87 2.57
CA ALA A 70 7.91 1.58 2.20
C ALA A 70 8.12 1.40 0.68
N LEU A 71 7.31 2.05 -0.16
CA LEU A 71 7.47 2.04 -1.62
C LEU A 71 8.54 3.02 -2.12
N THR A 72 8.76 4.13 -1.40
CA THR A 72 9.69 5.18 -1.81
C THR A 72 11.16 4.87 -1.58
N CYS A 73 11.50 3.75 -0.91
CA CYS A 73 12.86 3.34 -0.56
C CYS A 73 13.91 3.58 -1.69
N HIS A 74 14.97 4.29 -1.34
CA HIS A 74 15.97 4.79 -2.28
C HIS A 74 17.12 3.81 -2.54
N HIS A 75 17.08 2.60 -1.95
CA HIS A 75 18.21 1.68 -2.05
C HIS A 75 18.48 1.24 -3.51
N PRO A 76 19.69 1.43 -4.07
CA PRO A 76 20.00 1.22 -5.48
C PRO A 76 19.89 -0.23 -5.96
N HIS A 77 20.12 -1.18 -5.05
CA HIS A 77 20.20 -2.62 -5.36
C HIS A 77 19.00 -3.43 -4.85
N CYS A 78 17.90 -2.76 -4.48
CA CYS A 78 16.76 -3.42 -3.87
C CYS A 78 15.55 -3.39 -4.82
N ASP A 79 15.11 -4.58 -5.21
CA ASP A 79 13.90 -4.79 -6.02
C ASP A 79 12.65 -4.69 -5.14
N HIS A 80 11.92 -3.58 -5.27
CA HIS A 80 10.71 -3.32 -4.49
C HIS A 80 9.42 -3.77 -5.20
N THR A 81 9.51 -4.44 -6.35
CA THR A 81 8.34 -4.91 -7.11
C THR A 81 7.42 -5.80 -6.28
N MET A 82 7.97 -6.68 -5.45
CA MET A 82 7.19 -7.53 -4.55
C MET A 82 6.48 -6.75 -3.43
N VAL A 83 7.06 -5.63 -2.98
CA VAL A 83 6.41 -4.72 -2.02
C VAL A 83 5.33 -3.91 -2.73
N ALA A 84 5.58 -3.48 -3.96
CA ALA A 84 4.61 -2.78 -4.81
C ALA A 84 3.39 -3.64 -5.13
N MET A 85 3.60 -4.88 -5.57
CA MET A 85 2.54 -5.86 -5.79
C MET A 85 1.71 -6.08 -4.52
N GLU A 86 2.36 -6.27 -3.37
CA GLU A 86 1.64 -6.45 -2.10
C GLU A 86 0.85 -5.20 -1.68
N ALA A 87 1.42 -4.01 -1.85
CA ALA A 87 0.73 -2.76 -1.56
C ALA A 87 -0.48 -2.54 -2.48
N ALA A 88 -0.37 -2.86 -3.78
CA ALA A 88 -1.49 -2.84 -4.71
C ALA A 88 -2.60 -3.82 -4.27
N ASN A 89 -2.27 -5.07 -3.94
CA ASN A 89 -3.25 -6.03 -3.42
C ASN A 89 -3.93 -5.55 -2.12
N CYS A 90 -3.19 -4.86 -1.25
CA CYS A 90 -3.74 -4.27 -0.03
C CYS A 90 -4.71 -3.11 -0.34
N LEU A 91 -4.44 -2.31 -1.38
CA LEU A 91 -5.33 -1.26 -1.86
C LEU A 91 -6.59 -1.82 -2.53
N HIS A 92 -6.46 -2.82 -3.40
CA HIS A 92 -7.61 -3.54 -3.98
C HIS A 92 -8.58 -4.01 -2.89
N LEU A 93 -8.05 -4.67 -1.85
CA LEU A 93 -8.86 -5.10 -0.70
C LEU A 93 -9.51 -3.92 0.06
N LEU A 94 -8.81 -2.79 0.17
CA LEU A 94 -9.36 -1.56 0.77
C LEU A 94 -10.55 -1.04 -0.06
N PHE A 95 -10.43 -1.03 -1.39
CA PHE A 95 -11.47 -0.53 -2.29
C PHE A 95 -12.72 -1.39 -2.25
N LEU A 96 -12.55 -2.72 -2.32
CA LEU A 96 -13.66 -3.67 -2.23
C LEU A 96 -14.48 -3.51 -0.92
N LYS A 97 -13.82 -3.16 0.18
CA LYS A 97 -14.45 -3.09 1.49
C LYS A 97 -14.95 -1.73 1.90
N LEU A 98 -14.13 -0.72 1.66
CA LEU A 98 -14.31 0.64 2.19
C LEU A 98 -14.39 1.70 1.09
N GLY A 99 -14.13 1.38 -0.19
CA GLY A 99 -14.06 2.33 -1.30
C GLY A 99 -15.17 3.40 -1.28
N PRO A 100 -16.46 3.01 -1.30
CA PRO A 100 -17.59 3.96 -1.27
C PRO A 100 -17.70 4.78 0.03
N ARG A 101 -17.02 4.37 1.10
CA ARG A 101 -17.04 5.00 2.43
C ARG A 101 -15.77 5.80 2.73
N LEU A 102 -14.75 5.72 1.87
CA LEU A 102 -13.53 6.50 2.04
C LEU A 102 -13.84 7.98 1.83
N GLY A 103 -13.44 8.81 2.80
CA GLY A 103 -13.55 10.26 2.71
C GLY A 103 -12.45 10.86 1.84
N TYR A 104 -12.65 12.12 1.42
CA TYR A 104 -11.74 12.85 0.53
C TYR A 104 -10.27 12.81 0.97
N HIS A 105 -9.99 13.07 2.24
CA HIS A 105 -8.62 13.07 2.76
C HIS A 105 -7.96 11.68 2.68
N VAL A 106 -8.71 10.60 2.97
CA VAL A 106 -8.17 9.24 2.89
C VAL A 106 -7.91 8.86 1.43
N TRP A 107 -8.78 9.28 0.51
CA TRP A 107 -8.54 9.14 -0.93
C TRP A 107 -7.29 9.87 -1.39
N THR A 108 -7.00 11.08 -0.89
CA THR A 108 -5.74 11.76 -1.17
C THR A 108 -4.54 10.89 -0.77
N CYS A 109 -4.57 10.31 0.44
CA CYS A 109 -3.51 9.40 0.88
C CYS A 109 -3.41 8.14 0.00
N VAL A 110 -4.54 7.57 -0.43
CA VAL A 110 -4.56 6.43 -1.36
C VAL A 110 -3.85 6.78 -2.67
N LEU A 111 -4.18 7.93 -3.27
CA LEU A 111 -3.61 8.33 -4.56
C LEU A 111 -2.10 8.61 -4.44
N GLU A 112 -1.61 9.10 -3.30
CA GLU A 112 -0.18 9.22 -3.05
C GLU A 112 0.53 7.86 -2.98
N VAL A 113 -0.12 6.81 -2.46
CA VAL A 113 0.42 5.44 -2.50
C VAL A 113 0.43 4.92 -3.94
N ILE A 114 -0.63 5.16 -4.71
CA ILE A 114 -0.70 4.77 -6.13
C ILE A 114 0.37 5.48 -6.96
N GLU A 115 0.63 6.75 -6.72
CA GLU A 115 1.71 7.47 -7.38
C GLU A 115 3.08 6.84 -7.07
N ALA A 116 3.31 6.45 -5.80
CA ALA A 116 4.52 5.73 -5.42
C ALA A 116 4.61 4.35 -6.10
N LEU A 117 3.48 3.64 -6.25
CA LEU A 117 3.40 2.37 -7.00
C LEU A 117 3.77 2.55 -8.47
N VAL A 118 3.18 3.55 -9.14
CA VAL A 118 3.49 3.91 -10.53
C VAL A 118 4.98 4.20 -10.68
N CYS A 119 5.59 4.93 -9.74
CA CYS A 119 7.02 5.21 -9.78
C CYS A 119 7.89 3.92 -9.75
N VAL A 120 7.47 2.89 -9.02
CA VAL A 120 8.18 1.59 -8.97
C VAL A 120 7.93 0.80 -10.25
N VAL A 121 6.67 0.72 -10.70
CA VAL A 121 6.23 -0.07 -11.87
C VAL A 121 6.77 0.48 -13.20
N GLU A 122 6.80 1.80 -13.35
CA GLU A 122 7.40 2.47 -14.51
C GLU A 122 8.92 2.53 -14.41
N ASN A 123 9.50 1.99 -13.34
CA ASN A 123 10.92 1.98 -13.06
C ASN A 123 11.55 3.38 -13.27
N LYS A 124 10.88 4.45 -12.79
CA LYS A 124 11.33 5.84 -13.00
C LYS A 124 12.72 6.12 -12.40
N LYS A 125 13.17 5.27 -11.46
CA LYS A 125 14.50 5.32 -10.83
C LYS A 125 15.55 4.45 -11.53
N SER A 126 15.23 3.82 -12.67
CA SER A 126 16.11 2.98 -13.50
C SER A 126 16.86 1.89 -12.71
N LYS A 127 16.17 1.21 -11.80
CA LYS A 127 16.72 0.12 -10.99
C LYS A 127 16.72 -1.21 -11.77
N PRO A 128 17.64 -2.15 -11.47
CA PRO A 128 17.55 -3.51 -11.99
C PRO A 128 16.39 -4.24 -11.26
N LEU A 129 15.30 -4.50 -11.97
CA LEU A 129 14.11 -5.17 -11.45
C LEU A 129 13.96 -6.55 -12.10
N ASP A 130 13.45 -7.52 -11.36
CA ASP A 130 13.07 -8.80 -11.92
C ASP A 130 11.81 -8.66 -12.82
N PRO A 131 11.86 -9.07 -14.10
CA PRO A 131 10.73 -8.89 -15.02
C PRO A 131 9.44 -9.59 -14.59
N SER A 132 9.55 -10.73 -13.91
CA SER A 132 8.38 -11.55 -13.52
C SER A 132 7.58 -10.86 -12.41
N THR A 133 8.26 -10.40 -11.37
CA THR A 133 7.68 -9.67 -10.25
C THR A 133 7.20 -8.28 -10.66
N LEU A 134 7.90 -7.63 -11.60
CA LEU A 134 7.45 -6.38 -12.20
C LEU A 134 6.12 -6.55 -12.94
N THR A 135 5.94 -7.62 -13.71
CA THR A 135 4.69 -7.91 -14.42
C THR A 135 3.54 -8.08 -13.43
N LEU A 136 3.73 -8.84 -12.35
CA LEU A 136 2.71 -9.01 -11.31
C LEU A 136 2.36 -7.68 -10.61
N ALA A 137 3.35 -6.82 -10.38
CA ALA A 137 3.10 -5.49 -9.82
C ALA A 137 2.31 -4.59 -10.79
N ARG A 138 2.55 -4.71 -12.10
CA ARG A 138 1.75 -4.01 -13.13
C ARG A 138 0.31 -4.47 -13.11
N ASP A 139 0.09 -5.78 -13.12
CA ASP A 139 -1.26 -6.36 -13.17
C ASP A 139 -2.08 -5.92 -11.93
N ALA A 140 -1.47 -5.97 -10.74
CA ALA A 140 -2.12 -5.52 -9.51
C ALA A 140 -2.40 -3.99 -9.50
N LEU A 141 -1.52 -3.18 -10.10
CA LEU A 141 -1.76 -1.75 -10.28
C LEU A 141 -2.95 -1.49 -11.22
N VAL A 142 -3.02 -2.20 -12.35
CA VAL A 142 -4.13 -2.10 -13.30
C VAL A 142 -5.46 -2.46 -12.62
N GLU A 143 -5.47 -3.50 -11.78
CA GLU A 143 -6.66 -3.87 -11.00
C GLU A 143 -7.08 -2.72 -10.05
N CYS A 144 -6.14 -2.10 -9.35
CA CYS A 144 -6.42 -0.94 -8.49
C CYS A 144 -6.98 0.26 -9.28
N LEU A 145 -6.44 0.54 -10.46
CA LEU A 145 -6.94 1.63 -11.31
C LEU A 145 -8.35 1.32 -11.82
N THR A 146 -8.61 0.06 -12.18
CA THR A 146 -9.93 -0.43 -12.60
C THR A 146 -10.94 -0.29 -11.47
N ASP A 147 -10.57 -0.59 -10.22
CA ASP A 147 -11.43 -0.38 -9.05
C ASP A 147 -11.80 1.10 -8.86
N ILE A 148 -10.83 2.00 -9.02
CA ILE A 148 -11.07 3.45 -8.92
C ILE A 148 -11.99 3.92 -10.04
N GLU A 149 -11.75 3.47 -11.27
CA GLU A 149 -12.61 3.78 -12.41
C GLU A 149 -14.05 3.31 -12.15
N ASN A 150 -14.23 2.08 -11.67
CA ASN A 150 -15.54 1.56 -11.29
C ASN A 150 -16.22 2.39 -10.18
N LEU A 151 -15.46 2.83 -9.18
CA LEU A 151 -15.98 3.71 -8.13
C LEU A 151 -16.38 5.09 -8.69
N MET A 152 -15.63 5.64 -9.64
CA MET A 152 -15.97 6.89 -10.33
C MET A 152 -17.23 6.74 -11.18
N LEU A 153 -17.32 5.69 -12.01
CA LEU A 153 -18.48 5.39 -12.85
C LEU A 153 -19.76 5.24 -12.02
N ASN A 154 -19.65 4.65 -10.83
CA ASN A 154 -20.77 4.47 -9.90
C ASN A 154 -21.02 5.69 -8.99
N ARG A 155 -20.29 6.80 -9.16
CA ARG A 155 -20.36 8.01 -8.31
C ARG A 155 -20.11 7.73 -6.81
N GLN A 156 -19.26 6.75 -6.53
CA GLN A 156 -18.86 6.33 -5.19
C GLN A 156 -17.41 6.73 -4.84
N PHE A 157 -16.71 7.33 -5.80
CA PHE A 157 -15.42 7.95 -5.57
C PHE A 157 -15.60 9.35 -4.96
N HIS A 158 -14.92 9.60 -3.84
CA HIS A 158 -15.02 10.87 -3.10
C HIS A 158 -13.67 11.60 -3.00
N GLY A 159 -12.69 11.20 -3.82
CA GLY A 159 -11.34 11.76 -3.83
C GLY A 159 -11.14 12.89 -4.84
N PRO A 160 -9.89 13.37 -4.98
CA PRO A 160 -9.57 14.38 -5.98
C PRO A 160 -9.47 13.78 -7.39
N GLU A 161 -10.54 13.88 -8.18
CA GLU A 161 -10.62 13.32 -9.54
C GLU A 161 -9.48 13.77 -10.45
N ARG A 162 -9.06 15.05 -10.33
CA ARG A 162 -7.94 15.59 -11.12
C ARG A 162 -6.64 14.80 -10.93
N GLN A 163 -6.37 14.30 -9.73
CA GLN A 163 -5.17 13.49 -9.48
C GLN A 163 -5.27 12.11 -10.14
N VAL A 164 -6.47 11.52 -10.18
CA VAL A 164 -6.72 10.25 -10.87
C VAL A 164 -6.45 10.39 -12.37
N PHE A 165 -6.95 11.46 -13.01
CA PHE A 165 -6.70 11.70 -14.43
C PHE A 165 -5.20 11.84 -14.73
N VAL A 166 -4.47 12.59 -13.92
CA VAL A 166 -3.00 12.73 -14.07
C VAL A 166 -2.30 11.38 -13.94
N LEU A 167 -2.74 10.50 -13.03
CA LEU A 167 -2.15 9.16 -12.84
C LEU A 167 -2.41 8.23 -14.03
N ILE A 168 -3.54 8.36 -14.71
CA ILE A 168 -3.90 7.54 -15.88
C ILE A 168 -3.19 8.05 -17.15
N GLU A 169 -2.93 9.36 -17.23
CA GLU A 169 -2.26 9.99 -18.37
C GLU A 169 -0.72 9.85 -18.35
N THR A 170 -0.13 9.52 -17.20
CA THR A 170 1.33 9.28 -17.04
C THR A 170 1.77 7.89 -17.43
#